data_AF-A0AA50DZT0-F1
#
_entry.id   AF-A0AA50DZT0-F1
#
_cell.length_a   1.000
_cell.length_b   1.000
_cell.length_c   1.000
_cell.angle_alpha   90.00
_cell.angle_beta   90.00
_cell.angle_gamma   90.00
#
_symmetry.space_group_name_H-M   'P 1'
#
loop_
_entity.id
_entity.type
_entity.pdbx_description
1 polymer ?
#
loop_
_entity_poly.entity_id
_entity_poly.type
_entity_poly.pdbx_seq_one_letter_code
_entity_poly.pdbx_strand_id
1 'polypeptide(L)'
;MGQTPGHLNSDGQNLLVYGKEFGNVFIGVQPTFGYEGDPMRLLFSRSASPHHGFAAYYTYLNHIWKADAVLHFGTHGSLEFMPGKQMGMSGECYPDNLIGTIPNLYYYAANNPSEAAIAKRRGYASTISYLTPPAENAGLYKGLQELNELIGSYQTLKDSGRGIQIVNTIMDQARICNLDQDVNLPDINAEEMDQGQRDTIVGSVYRKLMEIESRLLPCGLHVIGQPPSAEEAIATLVNIASLDREDEGIWALPTLIAESIGRNMEEIYRNSDKGILADVELLQDITLATRAAVALWYRNKLMPTVEFPLFPN
;
A
#
# COMPACT_ATOMS: atom_id res chain seq x y z
N MET A 1 -30.96 22.39 -11.02
CA MET A 1 -30.21 22.47 -12.30
C MET A 1 -30.78 23.58 -13.18
N GLY A 2 -29.98 24.18 -14.06
CA GLY A 2 -30.44 25.15 -15.07
C GLY A 2 -31.11 24.46 -16.29
N GLN A 3 -31.37 25.20 -17.38
CA GLN A 3 -31.91 24.61 -18.61
C GLN A 3 -30.89 23.68 -19.31
N THR A 4 -31.37 22.62 -19.94
CA THR A 4 -30.59 21.73 -20.82
C THR A 4 -30.18 22.48 -22.10
N PRO A 5 -29.01 22.20 -22.70
CA PRO A 5 -28.02 21.17 -22.34
C PRO A 5 -27.06 21.60 -21.20
N GLY A 6 -27.07 22.86 -20.79
CA GLY A 6 -26.10 23.39 -19.82
C GLY A 6 -24.69 23.56 -20.42
N HIS A 7 -23.70 23.76 -19.55
CA HIS A 7 -22.32 24.13 -19.94
C HIS A 7 -21.32 22.97 -19.90
N LEU A 8 -21.64 21.88 -19.19
CA LEU A 8 -20.76 20.72 -19.03
C LEU A 8 -21.20 19.60 -19.96
N ASN A 9 -20.25 18.98 -20.67
CA ASN A 9 -20.49 17.96 -21.68
C ASN A 9 -21.54 18.40 -22.71
N SER A 10 -21.31 19.56 -23.32
CA SER A 10 -22.25 20.18 -24.26
C SER A 10 -21.47 20.81 -25.41
N ASP A 11 -22.02 20.73 -26.63
CA ASP A 11 -21.54 21.49 -27.79
C ASP A 11 -22.31 22.81 -28.00
N GLY A 12 -23.17 23.17 -27.03
CA GLY A 12 -24.06 24.33 -27.08
C GLY A 12 -25.49 24.00 -27.50
N GLN A 13 -25.72 22.86 -28.17
CA GLN A 13 -27.06 22.39 -28.56
C GLN A 13 -27.40 21.02 -27.97
N ASN A 14 -26.42 20.12 -27.91
CA ASN A 14 -26.58 18.72 -27.53
C ASN A 14 -25.83 18.41 -26.25
N LEU A 15 -26.30 17.38 -25.54
CA LEU A 15 -25.53 16.73 -24.48
C LEU A 15 -24.59 15.70 -25.09
N LEU A 16 -23.33 15.72 -24.67
CA LEU A 16 -22.26 14.88 -25.19
C LEU A 16 -22.04 13.68 -24.27
N VAL A 17 -22.21 12.48 -24.83
CA VAL A 17 -21.85 11.21 -24.17
C VAL A 17 -20.49 10.78 -24.68
N TYR A 18 -19.47 10.87 -23.82
CA TYR A 18 -18.11 10.49 -24.20
C TYR A 18 -17.90 8.99 -24.02
N GLY A 19 -17.48 8.34 -25.09
CA GLY A 19 -17.11 6.93 -25.09
C GLY A 19 -16.89 6.40 -26.49
N LYS A 20 -16.56 5.12 -26.56
CA LYS A 20 -16.33 4.42 -27.82
C LYS A 20 -16.96 3.04 -27.78
N GLU A 21 -17.69 2.74 -28.85
CA GLU A 21 -18.30 1.43 -29.08
C GLU A 21 -17.35 0.49 -29.81
N PHE A 22 -17.34 -0.77 -29.35
CA PHE A 22 -16.61 -1.90 -29.89
C PHE A 22 -17.56 -3.11 -29.99
N GLY A 23 -18.50 -3.03 -30.93
CA GLY A 23 -19.60 -4.00 -31.01
C GLY A 23 -20.47 -3.95 -29.75
N ASN A 24 -20.65 -5.08 -29.08
CA ASN A 24 -21.48 -5.15 -27.87
C ASN A 24 -20.77 -4.65 -26.59
N VAL A 25 -19.62 -3.99 -26.72
CA VAL A 25 -18.88 -3.39 -25.61
C VAL A 25 -18.78 -1.89 -25.83
N PHE A 26 -19.29 -1.11 -24.88
CA PHE A 26 -19.12 0.34 -24.86
C PHE A 26 -18.17 0.75 -23.73
N ILE A 27 -17.11 1.46 -24.09
CA ILE A 27 -16.17 2.05 -23.14
C ILE A 27 -16.52 3.53 -22.99
N GLY A 28 -17.26 3.83 -21.92
CA GLY A 28 -17.68 5.19 -21.59
C GLY A 28 -16.73 5.87 -20.61
N VAL A 29 -16.53 7.17 -20.79
CA VAL A 29 -15.85 8.01 -19.80
C VAL A 29 -16.91 8.72 -18.99
N GLN A 30 -16.99 8.36 -17.71
CA GLN A 30 -17.95 8.97 -16.80
C GLN A 30 -17.68 10.49 -16.70
N PRO A 31 -18.70 11.35 -16.87
CA PRO A 31 -18.54 12.78 -16.73
C PRO A 31 -18.03 13.18 -15.34
N THR A 32 -17.31 14.29 -15.27
CA THR A 32 -16.89 14.89 -13.98
C THR A 32 -18.12 15.17 -13.10
N PHE A 33 -17.97 15.08 -11.78
CA PHE A 33 -19.04 15.48 -10.86
C PHE A 33 -19.39 16.98 -11.01
N GLY A 34 -18.45 17.80 -11.52
CA GLY A 34 -18.58 19.25 -11.52
C GLY A 34 -18.26 19.89 -10.16
N TYR A 35 -17.56 19.15 -9.29
CA TYR A 35 -17.04 19.62 -8.01
C TYR A 35 -15.51 19.47 -8.01
N GLU A 36 -14.77 20.53 -7.67
CA GLU A 36 -13.33 20.47 -7.44
C GLU A 36 -13.08 20.08 -5.97
N GLY A 37 -12.48 18.90 -5.72
CA GLY A 37 -12.07 18.47 -4.38
C GLY A 37 -12.48 17.04 -4.00
N ASP A 38 -12.60 16.78 -2.69
CA ASP A 38 -12.84 15.46 -2.08
C ASP A 38 -14.27 14.92 -2.33
N PRO A 39 -14.43 13.77 -3.02
CA PRO A 39 -15.74 13.18 -3.30
C PRO A 39 -16.52 12.75 -2.05
N MET A 40 -15.86 12.48 -0.93
CA MET A 40 -16.54 12.13 0.33
C MET A 40 -17.37 13.29 0.88
N ARG A 41 -17.02 14.55 0.56
CA ARG A 41 -17.83 15.71 0.94
C ARG A 41 -19.21 15.71 0.28
N LEU A 42 -19.34 15.07 -0.87
CA LEU A 42 -20.62 14.98 -1.59
C LEU A 42 -21.63 14.08 -0.88
N LEU A 43 -21.18 13.08 -0.12
CA LEU A 43 -22.06 12.26 0.73
C LEU A 43 -22.85 13.08 1.74
N PHE A 44 -22.26 14.17 2.22
CA PHE A 44 -22.86 15.05 3.23
C PHE A 44 -23.49 16.31 2.63
N SER A 45 -23.34 16.51 1.31
CA SER A 45 -23.95 17.63 0.62
C SER A 45 -25.45 17.42 0.49
N ARG A 46 -26.23 18.34 1.08
CA ARG A 46 -27.70 18.31 1.02
C ARG A 46 -28.28 18.95 -0.24
N SER A 47 -27.47 19.70 -1.01
CA SER A 47 -27.94 20.55 -2.10
C SER A 47 -27.20 20.35 -3.43
N ALA A 48 -26.21 19.45 -3.48
CA ALA A 48 -25.57 19.11 -4.75
C ALA A 48 -26.53 18.26 -5.62
N SER A 49 -26.45 18.44 -6.92
CA SER A 49 -27.13 17.62 -7.91
C SER A 49 -26.14 17.29 -9.02
N PRO A 50 -26.20 16.11 -9.66
CA PRO A 50 -25.43 15.83 -10.87
C PRO A 50 -25.70 16.92 -11.93
N HIS A 51 -24.76 17.20 -12.82
CA HIS A 51 -25.06 18.05 -13.98
C HIS A 51 -25.76 17.24 -15.09
N HIS A 52 -26.39 17.92 -16.06
CA HIS A 52 -27.15 17.28 -17.14
C HIS A 52 -26.36 16.24 -17.92
N GLY A 53 -25.08 16.50 -18.21
CA GLY A 53 -24.19 15.55 -18.87
C GLY A 53 -23.99 14.24 -18.10
N PHE A 54 -23.94 14.29 -16.77
CA PHE A 54 -23.85 13.09 -15.93
C PHE A 54 -25.11 12.24 -16.04
N ALA A 55 -26.29 12.86 -15.97
CA ALA A 55 -27.56 12.17 -16.17
C ALA A 55 -27.69 11.63 -17.60
N ALA A 56 -27.26 12.40 -18.61
CA ALA A 56 -27.29 11.98 -20.01
C ALA A 56 -26.45 10.73 -20.28
N TYR A 57 -25.30 10.59 -19.62
CA TYR A 57 -24.46 9.39 -19.71
C TYR A 57 -25.24 8.13 -19.30
N TYR A 58 -25.88 8.14 -18.13
CA TYR A 58 -26.64 6.98 -17.67
C TYR A 58 -27.97 6.78 -18.41
N THR A 59 -28.63 7.85 -18.87
CA THR A 59 -29.78 7.79 -19.78
C THR A 59 -29.40 7.09 -21.08
N TYR A 60 -28.23 7.41 -21.64
CA TYR A 60 -27.71 6.77 -22.84
C TYR A 60 -27.49 5.26 -22.61
N LEU A 61 -26.83 4.88 -21.52
CA LEU A 61 -26.60 3.46 -21.20
C LEU A 61 -27.92 2.69 -21.06
N ASN A 62 -28.89 3.21 -20.31
CA ASN A 62 -30.14 2.51 -20.01
C ASN A 62 -31.12 2.47 -21.19
N HIS A 63 -31.30 3.59 -21.90
CA HIS A 63 -32.44 3.75 -22.81
C HIS A 63 -32.06 3.84 -24.30
N ILE A 64 -30.83 4.25 -24.61
CA ILE A 64 -30.37 4.44 -25.99
C ILE A 64 -29.50 3.26 -26.44
N TRP A 65 -28.37 3.04 -25.77
CA TRP A 65 -27.46 1.92 -26.05
C TRP A 65 -28.00 0.59 -25.52
N LYS A 66 -28.83 0.64 -24.46
CA LYS A 66 -29.51 -0.52 -23.84
C LYS A 66 -28.53 -1.57 -23.33
N ALA A 67 -27.66 -1.13 -22.42
CA ALA A 67 -26.74 -2.02 -21.72
C ALA A 67 -27.49 -3.11 -20.95
N ASP A 68 -27.03 -4.36 -21.06
CA ASP A 68 -27.51 -5.45 -20.21
C ASP A 68 -26.82 -5.47 -18.83
N ALA A 69 -25.65 -4.84 -18.70
CA ALA A 69 -24.91 -4.64 -17.46
C ALA A 69 -23.94 -3.47 -17.60
N VAL A 70 -23.52 -2.90 -16.47
CA VAL A 70 -22.48 -1.87 -16.42
C VAL A 70 -21.38 -2.28 -15.46
N LEU A 71 -20.12 -2.09 -15.87
CA LEU A 71 -18.94 -2.34 -15.06
C LEU A 71 -18.24 -1.02 -14.74
N HIS A 72 -18.14 -0.69 -13.46
CA HIS A 72 -17.37 0.43 -12.95
C HIS A 72 -16.04 -0.03 -12.35
N PHE A 73 -15.09 0.90 -12.29
CA PHE A 73 -13.81 0.72 -11.62
C PHE A 73 -13.64 1.78 -10.55
N GLY A 74 -13.05 1.40 -9.44
CA GLY A 74 -12.43 2.35 -8.52
C GLY A 74 -13.18 2.57 -7.22
N THR A 75 -12.40 3.09 -6.28
CA THR A 75 -12.74 3.34 -4.87
C THR A 75 -13.55 4.62 -4.67
N HIS A 76 -13.57 5.49 -5.68
CA HIS A 76 -14.27 6.77 -5.64
C HIS A 76 -15.24 6.92 -6.82
N GLY A 77 -16.08 5.91 -7.06
CA GLY A 77 -17.08 5.95 -8.12
C GLY A 77 -18.08 7.09 -7.88
N SER A 78 -18.08 8.10 -8.73
CA SER A 78 -18.86 9.33 -8.49
C SER A 78 -20.36 9.09 -8.24
N LEU A 79 -20.94 8.05 -8.84
CA LEU A 79 -22.33 7.63 -8.69
C LEU A 79 -22.71 7.30 -7.24
N GLU A 80 -21.89 6.54 -6.51
CA GLU A 80 -22.26 6.07 -5.16
C GLU A 80 -22.20 7.20 -4.13
N PHE A 81 -21.40 8.24 -4.40
CA PHE A 81 -21.28 9.44 -3.58
C PHE A 81 -22.28 10.54 -3.94
N MET A 82 -23.12 10.33 -4.97
CA MET A 82 -24.15 11.29 -5.36
C MET A 82 -25.15 11.52 -4.21
N PRO A 83 -25.65 12.75 -4.00
CA PRO A 83 -26.58 13.08 -2.92
C PRO A 83 -27.82 12.18 -2.85
N GLY A 84 -28.19 11.84 -1.62
CA GLY A 84 -29.28 10.90 -1.31
C GLY A 84 -29.10 10.25 0.06
N LYS A 85 -30.09 9.48 0.50
CA LYS A 85 -30.07 8.76 1.80
C LYS A 85 -28.83 7.91 1.95
N GLN A 86 -28.29 7.75 3.16
CA GLN A 86 -27.07 6.95 3.40
C GLN A 86 -27.19 5.47 3.01
N MET A 87 -28.39 4.90 3.15
CA MET A 87 -28.73 3.51 2.81
C MET A 87 -30.24 3.40 2.58
N GLY A 88 -30.67 2.37 1.86
CA GLY A 88 -32.08 2.18 1.50
C GLY A 88 -32.56 3.32 0.59
N MET A 89 -32.03 3.33 -0.65
CA MET A 89 -32.34 4.40 -1.59
C MET A 89 -33.85 4.49 -1.85
N SER A 90 -34.30 5.70 -2.15
CA SER A 90 -35.63 5.95 -2.72
C SER A 90 -35.46 6.55 -4.11
N GLY A 91 -36.51 6.55 -4.93
CA GLY A 91 -36.46 7.12 -6.29
C GLY A 91 -36.09 8.61 -6.39
N GLU A 92 -36.07 9.33 -5.26
CA GLU A 92 -35.56 10.69 -5.15
C GLU A 92 -34.03 10.77 -4.97
N CYS A 93 -33.37 9.64 -4.66
CA CYS A 93 -31.93 9.56 -4.49
C CYS A 93 -31.26 9.45 -5.86
N TYR A 94 -30.28 10.31 -6.13
CA TYR A 94 -29.59 10.31 -7.41
C TYR A 94 -28.92 8.98 -7.77
N PRO A 95 -28.24 8.25 -6.85
CA PRO A 95 -27.68 6.95 -7.19
C PRO A 95 -28.71 5.97 -7.80
N ASP A 96 -29.91 5.94 -7.23
CA ASP A 96 -31.02 5.05 -7.64
C ASP A 96 -31.58 5.44 -9.00
N ASN A 97 -31.88 6.73 -9.18
CA ASN A 97 -32.47 7.25 -10.41
C ASN A 97 -31.48 7.25 -11.59
N LEU A 98 -30.19 7.45 -11.33
CA LEU A 98 -29.17 7.50 -12.38
C LEU A 98 -28.83 6.10 -12.89
N ILE A 99 -28.47 5.17 -12.01
CA ILE A 99 -28.05 3.84 -12.47
C ILE A 99 -29.19 3.06 -13.10
N GLY A 100 -30.42 3.28 -12.62
CA GLY A 100 -31.60 2.56 -13.06
C GLY A 100 -31.60 1.11 -12.57
N THR A 101 -32.05 0.20 -13.43
CA THR A 101 -32.28 -1.21 -13.05
C THR A 101 -31.26 -2.18 -13.64
N ILE A 102 -30.29 -1.69 -14.41
CA ILE A 102 -29.27 -2.55 -15.00
C ILE A 102 -28.33 -3.08 -13.90
N PRO A 103 -27.90 -4.36 -13.97
CA PRO A 103 -26.87 -4.90 -13.09
C PRO A 103 -25.63 -4.01 -13.02
N ASN A 104 -25.34 -3.51 -11.82
CA ASN A 104 -24.20 -2.66 -11.55
C ASN A 104 -23.06 -3.47 -10.96
N LEU A 105 -22.00 -3.68 -11.73
CA LEU A 105 -20.81 -4.42 -11.33
C LEU A 105 -19.67 -3.45 -11.04
N TYR A 106 -18.84 -3.77 -10.05
CA TYR A 106 -17.64 -3.02 -9.73
C TYR A 106 -16.43 -3.94 -9.59
N TYR A 107 -15.29 -3.51 -10.11
CA TYR A 107 -14.00 -3.94 -9.60
C TYR A 107 -13.56 -3.02 -8.47
N TYR A 108 -13.44 -3.57 -7.26
CA TYR A 108 -13.02 -2.88 -6.04
C TYR A 108 -11.73 -3.47 -5.47
N ALA A 109 -10.85 -2.63 -4.93
CA ALA A 109 -9.64 -3.11 -4.29
C ALA A 109 -9.99 -3.92 -3.03
N ALA A 110 -9.36 -5.10 -2.87
CA ALA A 110 -9.64 -5.99 -1.73
C ALA A 110 -9.39 -5.32 -0.37
N ASN A 111 -8.48 -4.36 -0.30
CA ASN A 111 -8.13 -3.63 0.92
C ASN A 111 -9.04 -2.43 1.22
N ASN A 112 -10.08 -2.16 0.42
CA ASN A 112 -11.02 -1.06 0.64
C ASN A 112 -12.48 -1.54 0.81
N PRO A 113 -12.78 -2.30 1.88
CA PRO A 113 -14.11 -2.83 2.12
C PRO A 113 -15.13 -1.75 2.51
N SER A 114 -14.68 -0.64 3.11
CA SER A 114 -15.57 0.43 3.58
C SER A 114 -16.27 1.15 2.43
N GLU A 115 -15.55 1.53 1.38
CA GLU A 115 -16.15 2.21 0.22
C GLU A 115 -16.91 1.21 -0.66
N ALA A 116 -16.40 -0.02 -0.79
CA ALA A 116 -17.15 -1.11 -1.44
C ALA A 116 -18.53 -1.34 -0.77
N ALA A 117 -18.63 -1.18 0.55
CA ALA A 117 -19.92 -1.26 1.25
C ALA A 117 -20.85 -0.08 0.93
N ILE A 118 -20.31 1.11 0.67
CA ILE A 118 -21.09 2.27 0.20
C ILE A 118 -21.66 1.97 -1.19
N ALA A 119 -20.84 1.46 -2.11
CA ALA A 119 -21.24 1.01 -3.44
C ALA A 119 -22.43 0.04 -3.39
N LYS A 120 -22.33 -0.98 -2.54
CA LYS A 120 -23.40 -1.98 -2.32
C LYS A 120 -24.69 -1.35 -1.83
N ARG A 121 -24.60 -0.45 -0.84
CA ARG A 121 -25.77 0.13 -0.16
C ARG A 121 -26.47 1.22 -0.96
N ARG A 122 -25.73 1.93 -1.82
CA ARG A 122 -26.23 3.11 -2.54
C ARG A 122 -26.36 2.91 -4.04
N GLY A 123 -25.55 2.06 -4.66
CA GLY A 123 -25.53 1.85 -6.10
C GLY A 123 -25.94 0.44 -6.54
N TYR A 124 -26.43 -0.41 -5.64
CA TYR A 124 -26.76 -1.82 -5.91
C TYR A 124 -25.58 -2.61 -6.50
N ALA A 125 -24.35 -2.23 -6.13
CA ALA A 125 -23.15 -2.78 -6.74
C ALA A 125 -22.90 -4.23 -6.30
N SER A 126 -22.56 -5.09 -7.27
CA SER A 126 -21.82 -6.32 -7.00
C SER A 126 -20.33 -6.03 -7.08
N THR A 127 -19.62 -6.12 -5.96
CA THR A 127 -18.22 -5.71 -5.85
C THR A 127 -17.29 -6.92 -5.96
N ILE A 128 -16.68 -7.10 -7.13
CA ILE A 128 -15.68 -8.11 -7.41
C ILE A 128 -14.32 -7.58 -6.96
N SER A 129 -13.65 -8.29 -6.06
CA SER A 129 -12.36 -7.86 -5.52
C SER A 129 -11.22 -8.10 -6.50
N TYR A 130 -10.28 -7.15 -6.59
CA TYR A 130 -8.96 -7.36 -7.19
C TYR A 130 -7.84 -7.11 -6.17
N LEU A 131 -6.67 -7.70 -6.40
CA LEU A 131 -5.50 -7.54 -5.54
C LEU A 131 -4.82 -6.21 -5.84
N THR A 132 -4.37 -5.49 -4.81
CA THR A 132 -3.43 -4.37 -5.03
C THR A 132 -2.13 -4.88 -5.65
N PRO A 133 -1.32 -4.01 -6.29
CA PRO A 133 -0.02 -4.42 -6.80
C PRO A 133 0.81 -5.16 -5.72
N PRO A 134 1.63 -6.15 -6.10
CA PRO A 134 2.53 -6.79 -5.17
C PRO A 134 3.38 -5.73 -4.49
N ALA A 135 3.52 -5.86 -3.18
CA ALA A 135 4.24 -4.89 -2.40
C ALA A 135 5.73 -5.24 -2.38
N GLU A 136 6.57 -4.22 -2.44
CA GLU A 136 8.02 -4.33 -2.40
C GLU A 136 8.54 -3.57 -1.17
N ASN A 137 9.70 -3.99 -0.68
CA ASN A 137 10.44 -3.18 0.30
C ASN A 137 10.93 -1.92 -0.41
N ALA A 138 10.68 -0.74 0.17
CA ALA A 138 11.03 0.53 -0.44
C ALA A 138 12.54 0.65 -0.74
N GLY A 139 13.37 -0.05 0.03
CA GLY A 139 14.82 -0.07 -0.15
C GLY A 139 15.48 1.23 0.29
N LEU A 140 16.77 1.33 0.03
CA LEU A 140 17.57 2.54 0.26
C LEU A 140 18.10 3.07 -1.07
N TYR A 141 18.25 4.40 -1.16
CA TYR A 141 18.71 5.06 -2.39
C TYR A 141 19.58 6.27 -2.08
N LYS A 142 20.52 6.57 -2.98
CA LYS A 142 21.40 7.76 -2.92
C LYS A 142 22.07 7.89 -1.55
N GLY A 143 21.95 9.06 -0.90
CA GLY A 143 22.57 9.34 0.40
C GLY A 143 22.16 8.39 1.53
N LEU A 144 20.97 7.78 1.45
CA LEU A 144 20.53 6.78 2.43
C LEU A 144 21.30 5.46 2.30
N GLN A 145 21.63 5.06 1.07
CA GLN A 145 22.47 3.88 0.82
C GLN A 145 23.92 4.13 1.27
N GLU A 146 24.46 5.32 0.98
CA GLU A 146 25.78 5.74 1.47
C GLU A 146 25.84 5.73 3.01
N LEU A 147 24.79 6.22 3.67
CA LEU A 147 24.69 6.20 5.13
C LEU A 147 24.66 4.78 5.70
N ASN A 148 23.96 3.87 5.03
CA ASN A 148 23.92 2.45 5.42
C ASN A 148 25.28 1.78 5.30
N GLU A 149 26.06 2.10 4.27
CA GLU A 149 27.44 1.62 4.10
C GLU A 149 28.38 2.14 5.20
N LEU A 150 28.23 3.42 5.58
CA LEU A 150 28.97 3.98 6.72
C LEU A 150 28.66 3.24 8.02
N ILE A 151 27.39 2.95 8.29
CA ILE A 151 26.97 2.17 9.46
C ILE A 151 27.54 0.75 9.40
N GLY A 152 27.50 0.08 8.24
CA GLY A 152 28.09 -1.25 8.07
C GLY A 152 29.61 -1.29 8.33
N SER A 153 30.31 -0.18 8.10
CA SER A 153 31.74 -0.06 8.40
C SER A 153 32.04 0.18 9.90
N TYR A 154 31.02 0.54 10.70
CA TYR A 154 31.19 0.97 12.09
C TYR A 154 31.91 -0.07 12.95
N GLN A 155 31.45 -1.33 12.94
CA GLN A 155 32.01 -2.39 13.77
C GLN A 155 33.49 -2.66 13.43
N THR A 156 33.81 -2.75 12.13
CA THR A 156 35.20 -2.94 11.67
C THR A 156 36.11 -1.76 12.04
N LEU A 157 35.60 -0.53 11.94
CA LEU A 157 36.35 0.68 12.29
C LEU A 157 36.50 0.86 13.80
N LYS A 158 35.52 0.41 14.59
CA LYS A 158 35.57 0.36 16.06
C LYS A 158 36.70 -0.55 16.52
N ASP A 159 36.82 -1.75 15.93
CA ASP A 159 37.87 -2.73 16.28
C ASP A 159 39.28 -2.26 15.91
N SER A 160 39.41 -1.41 14.88
CA SER A 160 40.69 -0.81 14.46
C SER A 160 41.03 0.52 15.16
N GLY A 161 40.25 0.94 16.15
CA GLY A 161 40.47 2.18 16.91
C GLY A 161 40.03 3.46 16.20
N ARG A 162 39.36 3.36 15.04
CA ARG A 162 38.82 4.48 14.25
C ARG A 162 37.32 4.71 14.47
N GLY A 163 36.74 4.05 15.47
CA GLY A 163 35.31 4.09 15.79
C GLY A 163 34.76 5.46 16.18
N ILE A 164 35.61 6.43 16.53
CA ILE A 164 35.16 7.78 16.91
C ILE A 164 34.87 8.63 15.66
N GLN A 165 35.82 8.70 14.73
CA GLN A 165 35.71 9.52 13.51
C GLN A 165 34.51 9.12 12.66
N ILE A 166 34.23 7.81 12.54
CA ILE A 166 33.11 7.31 11.74
C ILE A 166 31.75 7.77 12.29
N VAL A 167 31.61 7.97 13.62
CA VAL A 167 30.34 8.45 14.20
C VAL A 167 30.05 9.88 13.77
N ASN A 168 31.06 10.76 13.74
CA ASN A 168 30.90 12.11 13.19
C ASN A 168 30.45 12.06 11.73
N THR A 169 31.09 11.22 10.91
CA THR A 169 30.70 11.04 9.50
C THR A 169 29.26 10.52 9.35
N ILE A 170 28.84 9.57 10.20
CA ILE A 170 27.47 9.05 10.23
C ILE A 170 26.49 10.17 10.59
N MET A 171 26.78 10.97 11.62
CA MET A 171 25.92 12.10 12.03
C MET A 171 25.80 13.16 10.93
N ASP A 172 26.91 13.51 10.27
CA ASP A 172 26.91 14.49 9.19
C ASP A 172 26.13 14.00 7.97
N GLN A 173 26.34 12.75 7.57
CA GLN A 173 25.57 12.15 6.47
C GLN A 173 24.09 11.98 6.83
N ALA A 174 23.77 11.67 8.09
CA ALA A 174 22.39 11.62 8.57
C ALA A 174 21.69 12.99 8.50
N ARG A 175 22.39 14.09 8.83
CA ARG A 175 21.90 15.47 8.66
C ARG A 175 21.69 15.82 7.18
N ILE A 176 22.59 15.40 6.29
CA ILE A 176 22.39 15.57 4.82
C ILE A 176 21.11 14.86 4.35
N CYS A 177 20.79 13.71 4.94
CA CYS A 177 19.58 12.96 4.65
C CYS A 177 18.33 13.48 5.40
N ASN A 178 18.44 14.55 6.19
CA ASN A 178 17.39 15.10 7.06
C ASN A 178 16.86 14.14 8.15
N LEU A 179 17.65 13.12 8.54
CA LEU A 179 17.28 12.20 9.62
C LEU A 179 17.47 12.80 11.03
N ASP A 180 18.01 14.01 11.13
CA ASP A 180 18.11 14.80 12.36
C ASP A 180 16.75 15.26 12.90
N GLN A 181 15.70 15.20 12.07
CA GLN A 181 14.31 15.45 12.48
C GLN A 181 13.67 14.23 13.15
N ASP A 182 14.16 13.03 12.82
CA ASP A 182 13.63 11.75 13.29
C ASP A 182 14.45 11.15 14.44
N VAL A 183 15.72 11.54 14.54
CA VAL A 183 16.69 11.09 15.53
C VAL A 183 17.37 12.30 16.14
N ASN A 184 17.51 12.31 17.47
CA ASN A 184 18.24 13.37 18.15
C ASN A 184 19.75 13.27 17.84
N LEU A 185 20.25 14.18 16.99
CA LEU A 185 21.67 14.27 16.62
C LEU A 185 22.30 15.51 17.28
N PRO A 186 22.85 15.39 18.51
CA PRO A 186 23.39 16.54 19.23
C PRO A 186 24.58 17.17 18.49
N ASP A 187 24.73 18.49 18.62
CA ASP A 187 25.85 19.24 18.05
C ASP A 187 27.09 19.16 18.94
N ILE A 188 27.54 17.93 19.20
CA ILE A 188 28.76 17.61 19.98
C ILE A 188 29.60 16.60 19.19
N ASN A 189 30.92 16.66 19.36
CA ASN A 189 31.82 15.71 18.71
C ASN A 189 31.72 14.33 19.36
N ALA A 190 31.83 13.26 18.57
CA ALA A 190 31.87 11.88 19.05
C ALA A 190 33.05 11.59 20.01
N GLU A 191 34.09 12.43 20.01
CA GLU A 191 35.21 12.38 20.96
C GLU A 191 34.78 12.69 22.40
N GLU A 192 33.73 13.48 22.58
CA GLU A 192 33.19 13.88 23.89
C GLU A 192 32.16 12.88 24.42
N MET A 193 31.76 11.90 23.61
CA MET A 193 30.80 10.86 23.97
C MET A 193 31.51 9.64 24.57
N ASP A 194 30.82 8.90 25.45
CA ASP A 194 31.26 7.55 25.81
C ASP A 194 30.92 6.54 24.71
N GLN A 195 31.40 5.29 24.86
CA GLN A 195 31.17 4.26 23.85
C GLN A 195 29.68 3.87 23.71
N GLY A 196 28.94 3.83 24.81
CA GLY A 196 27.52 3.47 24.81
C GLY A 196 26.67 4.53 24.12
N GLN A 197 26.98 5.81 24.33
CA GLN A 197 26.34 6.92 23.64
C GLN A 197 26.61 6.89 22.14
N ARG A 198 27.86 6.65 21.72
CA ARG A 198 28.21 6.48 20.30
C ARG A 198 27.45 5.31 19.66
N ASP A 199 27.43 4.15 20.33
CA ASP A 199 26.69 2.98 19.86
C ASP A 199 25.19 3.32 19.75
N THR A 200 24.63 4.09 20.69
CA THR A 200 23.21 4.51 20.67
C THR A 200 22.89 5.45 19.51
N ILE A 201 23.79 6.38 19.16
CA ILE A 201 23.61 7.25 17.98
C ILE A 201 23.55 6.41 16.72
N VAL A 202 24.52 5.49 16.53
CA VAL A 202 24.56 4.60 15.38
C VAL A 202 23.30 3.74 15.32
N GLY A 203 22.90 3.10 16.43
CA GLY A 203 21.70 2.28 16.50
C GLY A 203 20.42 3.08 16.20
N SER A 204 20.30 4.31 16.71
CA SER A 204 19.14 5.17 16.47
C SER A 204 19.00 5.60 15.01
N VAL A 205 20.10 5.91 14.33
CA VAL A 205 20.10 6.19 12.89
C VAL A 205 19.82 4.90 12.11
N TYR A 206 20.44 3.79 12.50
CA TYR A 206 20.33 2.53 11.80
C TYR A 206 18.90 1.98 11.80
N ARG A 207 18.21 1.99 12.95
CA ARG A 207 16.82 1.55 13.03
C ARG A 207 15.89 2.40 12.16
N LYS A 208 16.18 3.70 12.00
CA LYS A 208 15.43 4.59 11.10
C LYS A 208 15.69 4.28 9.62
N LEU A 209 16.92 3.96 9.25
CA LEU A 209 17.19 3.46 7.91
C LEU A 209 16.48 2.13 7.63
N MET A 210 16.51 1.19 8.58
CA MET A 210 15.83 -0.10 8.40
C MET A 210 14.31 0.04 8.37
N GLU A 211 13.73 1.01 9.10
CA GLU A 211 12.32 1.38 8.97
C GLU A 211 11.97 1.83 7.54
N ILE A 212 12.83 2.63 6.91
CA ILE A 212 12.65 3.07 5.51
C ILE A 212 12.84 1.89 4.55
N GLU A 213 13.94 1.15 4.67
CA GLU A 213 14.30 0.03 3.80
C GLU A 213 13.19 -1.01 3.75
N SER A 214 12.71 -1.41 4.93
CA SER A 214 11.81 -2.55 5.09
C SER A 214 10.34 -2.18 4.88
N ARG A 215 10.00 -0.89 4.74
CA ARG A 215 8.63 -0.45 4.55
C ARG A 215 8.03 -1.10 3.30
N LEU A 216 7.02 -1.95 3.51
CA LEU A 216 6.36 -2.68 2.45
C LEU A 216 5.26 -1.81 1.83
N LEU A 217 5.37 -1.50 0.54
CA LEU A 217 4.40 -0.67 -0.18
C LEU A 217 4.26 -1.13 -1.64
N PRO A 218 3.08 -0.94 -2.28
CA PRO A 218 2.90 -1.27 -3.69
C PRO A 218 3.68 -0.30 -4.58
N CYS A 219 4.61 -0.82 -5.40
CA CYS A 219 5.43 -0.05 -6.34
C CYS A 219 4.90 -0.14 -7.79
N GLY A 220 3.64 0.23 -8.02
CA GLY A 220 3.09 0.18 -9.39
C GLY A 220 1.57 0.24 -9.45
N LEU A 221 1.02 -0.28 -10.55
CA LEU A 221 -0.42 -0.39 -10.80
C LEU A 221 -0.79 -1.84 -11.10
N HIS A 222 -2.01 -2.24 -10.74
CA HIS A 222 -2.51 -3.59 -10.98
C HIS A 222 -3.23 -3.68 -12.33
N VAL A 223 -3.04 -4.80 -13.02
CA VAL A 223 -3.83 -5.17 -14.19
C VAL A 223 -4.74 -6.33 -13.81
N ILE A 224 -6.05 -6.14 -13.93
CA ILE A 224 -7.03 -7.14 -13.56
C ILE A 224 -6.81 -8.43 -14.36
N GLY A 225 -6.81 -9.56 -13.66
CA GLY A 225 -6.56 -10.88 -14.25
C GLY A 225 -5.07 -11.23 -14.35
N GLN A 226 -4.16 -10.35 -13.96
CA GLN A 226 -2.72 -10.63 -13.88
C GLN A 226 -2.31 -10.77 -12.40
N PRO A 227 -2.26 -11.99 -11.84
CA PRO A 227 -1.75 -12.19 -10.49
C PRO A 227 -0.24 -11.90 -10.43
N PRO A 228 0.29 -11.56 -9.24
CA PRO A 228 1.73 -11.39 -9.08
C PRO A 228 2.44 -12.70 -9.41
N SER A 229 3.66 -12.57 -9.93
CA SER A 229 4.54 -13.70 -10.09
C SER A 229 4.92 -14.29 -8.74
N ALA A 230 5.47 -15.50 -8.81
CA ALA A 230 6.06 -16.19 -7.68
C ALA A 230 7.05 -15.31 -6.88
N GLU A 231 7.96 -14.63 -7.59
CA GLU A 231 9.02 -13.84 -6.96
C GLU A 231 8.48 -12.57 -6.33
N GLU A 232 7.51 -11.91 -6.98
CA GLU A 232 6.86 -10.70 -6.48
C GLU A 232 6.02 -10.96 -5.21
N ALA A 233 5.56 -12.19 -5.00
CA ALA A 233 4.80 -12.55 -3.80
C ALA A 233 5.66 -12.71 -2.53
N ILE A 234 6.98 -12.87 -2.66
CA ILE A 234 7.87 -13.21 -1.54
C ILE A 234 7.82 -12.15 -0.45
N ALA A 235 7.93 -10.87 -0.79
CA ALA A 235 7.92 -9.79 0.19
C ALA A 235 6.60 -9.72 0.97
N THR A 236 5.47 -9.99 0.30
CA THR A 236 4.16 -10.10 0.95
C THR A 236 4.10 -11.31 1.89
N LEU A 237 4.61 -12.48 1.44
CA LEU A 237 4.67 -13.70 2.25
C LEU A 237 5.57 -13.56 3.48
N VAL A 238 6.68 -12.82 3.38
CA VAL A 238 7.55 -12.51 4.51
C VAL A 238 6.76 -11.82 5.62
N ASN A 239 5.97 -10.81 5.29
CA ASN A 239 5.16 -10.12 6.29
C ASN A 239 4.00 -10.96 6.83
N ILE A 240 3.41 -11.83 6.00
CA ILE A 240 2.42 -12.82 6.47
C ILE A 240 3.04 -13.77 7.51
N ALA A 241 4.29 -14.19 7.29
CA ALA A 241 5.06 -15.07 8.17
C ALA A 241 5.60 -14.36 9.43
N SER A 242 5.52 -13.04 9.49
CA SER A 242 5.99 -12.21 10.61
C SER A 242 4.90 -11.87 11.63
N LEU A 243 3.73 -12.52 11.57
CA LEU A 243 2.62 -12.30 12.50
C LEU A 243 2.25 -13.60 13.23
N ASP A 244 2.10 -13.51 14.54
CA ASP A 244 1.51 -14.56 15.35
C ASP A 244 0.01 -14.66 15.03
N ARG A 245 -0.52 -15.89 14.91
CA ARG A 245 -1.92 -16.18 14.55
C ARG A 245 -2.47 -17.23 15.49
N GLU A 246 -2.97 -16.75 16.63
CA GLU A 246 -3.56 -17.61 17.66
C GLU A 246 -4.76 -18.42 17.15
N ASP A 247 -5.55 -17.84 16.25
CA ASP A 247 -6.71 -18.45 15.60
C ASP A 247 -6.33 -19.65 14.71
N GLU A 248 -5.13 -19.62 14.14
CA GLU A 248 -4.56 -20.69 13.31
C GLU A 248 -3.59 -21.59 14.10
N GLY A 249 -3.32 -21.29 15.38
CA GLY A 249 -2.40 -22.04 16.23
C GLY A 249 -0.94 -22.01 15.76
N ILE A 250 -0.52 -20.92 15.08
CA ILE A 250 0.83 -20.76 14.54
C ILE A 250 1.48 -19.45 15.00
N TRP A 251 2.80 -19.48 15.11
CA TRP A 251 3.64 -18.36 15.57
C TRP A 251 4.44 -17.77 14.40
N ALA A 252 4.80 -16.50 14.53
CA ALA A 252 5.61 -15.78 13.57
C ALA A 252 7.02 -16.39 13.49
N LEU A 253 7.58 -16.44 12.28
CA LEU A 253 8.94 -16.91 12.07
C LEU A 253 9.98 -16.09 12.86
N PRO A 254 9.89 -14.74 12.94
CA PRO A 254 10.73 -13.96 13.85
C PRO A 254 10.62 -14.39 15.32
N THR A 255 9.41 -14.66 15.83
CA THR A 255 9.18 -15.12 17.21
C THR A 255 9.91 -16.44 17.47
N LEU A 256 9.78 -17.40 16.56
CA LEU A 256 10.46 -18.70 16.64
C LEU A 256 11.99 -18.57 16.59
N ILE A 257 12.52 -17.68 15.74
CA ILE A 257 13.96 -17.42 15.66
C ILE A 257 14.46 -16.83 16.98
N ALA A 258 13.76 -15.84 17.55
CA ALA A 258 14.14 -15.25 18.83
C ALA A 258 14.11 -16.27 19.98
N GLU A 259 13.07 -17.10 20.07
CA GLU A 259 13.00 -18.14 21.09
C GLU A 259 14.13 -19.17 20.98
N SER A 260 14.58 -19.48 19.75
CA SER A 260 15.68 -20.42 19.52
C SER A 260 17.02 -19.96 20.13
N ILE A 261 17.19 -18.64 20.31
CA ILE A 261 18.37 -18.03 20.94
C ILE A 261 18.06 -17.54 22.37
N GLY A 262 16.94 -17.96 22.95
CA GLY A 262 16.54 -17.59 24.31
C GLY A 262 16.16 -16.11 24.47
N ARG A 263 15.73 -15.46 23.38
CA ARG A 263 15.30 -14.05 23.37
C ARG A 263 13.79 -13.95 23.14
N ASN A 264 13.23 -12.81 23.52
CA ASN A 264 11.82 -12.47 23.27
C ASN A 264 11.72 -11.36 22.22
N MET A 265 10.82 -11.52 21.24
CA MET A 265 10.68 -10.58 20.11
C MET A 265 10.20 -9.19 20.54
N GLU A 266 9.29 -9.09 21.52
CA GLU A 266 8.81 -7.81 22.05
C GLU A 266 9.94 -7.01 22.71
N GLU A 267 10.84 -7.70 23.43
CA GLU A 267 12.02 -7.07 24.01
C GLU A 267 12.96 -6.53 22.93
N ILE A 268 13.21 -7.30 21.87
CA ILE A 268 14.05 -6.89 20.73
C ILE A 268 13.46 -5.63 20.07
N TYR A 269 12.15 -5.60 19.80
CA TYR A 269 11.50 -4.41 19.24
C TYR A 269 11.66 -3.18 20.15
N ARG A 270 11.37 -3.33 21.45
CA ARG A 270 11.46 -2.22 22.41
C ARG A 270 12.89 -1.68 22.56
N ASN A 271 13.90 -2.55 22.49
CA ASN A 271 15.29 -2.14 22.60
C ASN A 271 15.80 -1.53 21.29
N SER A 272 15.34 -2.03 20.14
CA SER A 272 15.55 -1.41 18.83
C SER A 272 14.97 0.01 18.77
N ASP A 273 13.76 0.23 19.31
CA ASP A 273 13.14 1.56 19.41
C ASP A 273 13.94 2.55 20.26
N LYS A 274 14.66 2.05 21.27
CA LYS A 274 15.58 2.84 22.10
C LYS A 274 16.93 3.09 21.43
N GLY A 275 17.17 2.52 20.24
CA GLY A 275 18.44 2.64 19.52
C GLY A 275 19.58 1.83 20.12
N ILE A 276 19.30 0.77 20.89
CA ILE A 276 20.33 -0.12 21.42
C ILE A 276 20.93 -0.92 20.27
N LEU A 277 22.15 -0.56 19.85
CA LEU A 277 22.77 -1.07 18.62
C LEU A 277 22.70 -2.60 18.47
N ALA A 278 23.05 -3.35 19.53
CA ALA A 278 23.05 -4.81 19.49
C ALA A 278 21.66 -5.40 19.17
N ASP A 279 20.58 -4.78 19.66
CA ASP A 279 19.21 -5.25 19.38
C ASP A 279 18.66 -4.73 18.05
N VAL A 280 19.17 -3.60 17.55
CA VAL A 280 18.89 -3.13 16.18
C VAL A 280 19.52 -4.07 15.16
N GLU A 281 20.79 -4.44 15.36
CA GLU A 281 21.51 -5.42 14.54
C GLU A 281 20.84 -6.79 14.61
N LEU A 282 20.49 -7.27 15.81
CA LEU A 282 19.78 -8.53 15.99
C LEU A 282 18.43 -8.55 15.26
N LEU A 283 17.66 -7.45 15.32
CA LEU A 283 16.40 -7.35 14.59
C LEU A 283 16.62 -7.44 13.08
N GLN A 284 17.68 -6.82 12.56
CA GLN A 284 18.02 -6.92 11.14
C GLN A 284 18.44 -8.34 10.76
N ASP A 285 19.24 -9.02 11.57
CA ASP A 285 19.64 -10.40 11.34
C ASP A 285 18.44 -11.35 11.30
N ILE A 286 17.50 -11.21 12.24
CA ILE A 286 16.26 -11.99 12.24
C ILE A 286 15.41 -11.68 11.00
N THR A 287 15.35 -10.41 10.59
CA THR A 287 14.62 -9.98 9.39
C THR A 287 15.22 -10.61 8.13
N LEU A 288 16.54 -10.59 7.98
CA LEU A 288 17.25 -11.20 6.85
C LEU A 288 17.08 -12.72 6.83
N ALA A 289 17.19 -13.39 7.99
CA ALA A 289 16.95 -14.82 8.12
C ALA A 289 15.51 -15.19 7.73
N THR A 290 14.52 -14.39 8.16
CA THR A 290 13.10 -14.56 7.80
C THR A 290 12.90 -14.42 6.30
N ARG A 291 13.45 -13.36 5.67
CA ARG A 291 13.39 -13.15 4.21
C ARG A 291 13.99 -14.33 3.46
N ALA A 292 15.17 -14.79 3.86
CA ALA A 292 15.86 -15.91 3.23
C ALA A 292 15.06 -17.22 3.36
N ALA A 293 14.56 -17.54 4.55
CA ALA A 293 13.79 -18.75 4.82
C ALA A 293 12.50 -18.81 4.01
N VAL A 294 11.73 -17.71 3.95
CA VAL A 294 10.48 -17.64 3.16
C VAL A 294 10.78 -17.75 1.66
N ALA A 295 11.82 -17.06 1.17
CA ALA A 295 12.24 -17.17 -0.23
C ALA A 295 12.67 -18.60 -0.60
N LEU A 296 13.45 -19.27 0.25
CA LEU A 296 13.86 -20.67 0.08
C LEU A 296 12.67 -21.62 0.09
N TRP A 297 11.78 -21.50 1.06
CA TRP A 297 10.56 -22.31 1.15
C TRP A 297 9.73 -22.19 -0.13
N TYR A 298 9.53 -20.96 -0.60
CA TYR A 298 8.70 -20.69 -1.76
C TYR A 298 9.33 -21.21 -3.07
N ARG A 299 10.64 -21.02 -3.25
CA ARG A 299 11.39 -21.60 -4.39
C ARG A 299 11.37 -23.13 -4.40
N ASN A 300 11.54 -23.76 -3.24
CA ASN A 300 11.52 -25.22 -3.11
C ASN A 300 10.13 -25.83 -3.33
N LYS A 301 9.05 -25.09 -3.08
CA LYS A 301 7.67 -25.51 -3.38
C LYS A 301 7.33 -25.45 -4.87
N LEU A 302 8.00 -24.57 -5.64
CA LEU A 302 7.79 -24.41 -7.08
C LEU A 302 8.65 -25.35 -7.94
N MET A 303 9.77 -25.84 -7.40
CA MET A 303 10.50 -26.97 -8.01
C MET A 303 9.87 -28.27 -7.51
N PRO A 304 9.21 -29.09 -8.36
CA PRO A 304 8.95 -30.47 -7.97
C PRO A 304 10.31 -31.09 -7.66
N THR A 305 10.44 -31.64 -6.45
CA THR A 305 11.63 -32.34 -5.95
C THR A 305 12.30 -33.13 -7.07
N VAL A 306 13.46 -32.67 -7.53
CA VAL A 306 14.40 -33.54 -8.23
C VAL A 306 14.84 -34.55 -7.16
N GLU A 307 14.35 -35.77 -7.28
CA GLU A 307 14.82 -36.90 -6.48
C GLU A 307 16.35 -36.94 -6.58
N PHE A 308 17.05 -36.68 -5.48
CA PHE A 308 18.45 -37.02 -5.39
C PHE A 308 18.54 -38.56 -5.41
N PRO A 309 19.26 -39.17 -6.38
CA PRO A 309 19.44 -40.60 -6.36
C PRO A 309 20.23 -40.96 -5.10
N LEU A 310 19.59 -41.73 -4.22
CA LEU A 310 20.25 -42.40 -3.11
C LEU A 310 21.45 -43.17 -3.68
N PHE A 311 22.65 -42.86 -3.19
CA PHE A 311 23.86 -43.62 -3.51
C PHE A 311 23.63 -45.10 -3.17
N PRO A 312 23.94 -46.05 -4.07
CA PRO A 312 23.86 -47.47 -3.76
C PRO A 312 25.00 -47.88 -2.81
N ASN A 313 24.65 -48.75 -1.86
CA ASN A 313 25.54 -49.39 -0.88
C ASN A 313 26.75 -50.10 -1.49
#